data_AF-A0A925S4D0-F1
#
_entry.id   AF-A0A925S4D0-F1
#
_cell.length_a   1.000
_cell.length_b   1.000
_cell.length_c   1.000
_cell.angle_alpha   90.00
_cell.angle_beta   90.00
_cell.angle_gamma   90.00
#
_symmetry.space_group_name_H-M   'P 1'
#
loop_
_entity.id
_entity.type
_entity.pdbx_description
1 polymer ?
#
loop_
_entity_poly.entity_id
_entity_poly.type
_entity_poly.pdbx_seq_one_letter_code
_entity_poly.pdbx_strand_id
1 'polypeptide(L)' 'LGLCHHGVRSLQVVAFLERQGYEQVYNIAGGIDAWAREVDASVPLY' A
#
# COMPACT_ATOMS: atom_id res chain seq x y z
N LEU A 1 6.23 0.85 4.28
CA LEU A 1 4.99 1.25 3.58
C LEU A 1 5.05 0.71 2.16
N GLY A 2 4.26 -0.32 1.85
CA GLY A 2 4.12 -0.85 0.49
C GLY A 2 2.96 -0.17 -0.21
N LEU A 3 3.22 0.46 -1.35
CA LEU A 3 2.24 1.23 -2.11
C LEU A 3 2.22 0.73 -3.56
N CYS A 4 1.08 0.23 -4.01
CA CYS A 4 0.82 0.00 -5.42
C CYS A 4 -0.58 0.50 -5.78
N HIS A 5 -0.88 0.59 -7.07
CA HIS A 5 -2.11 1.16 -7.61
C HIS A 5 -3.40 0.71 -6.91
N HIS A 6 -3.62 -0.60 -6.83
CA HIS A 6 -4.79 -1.20 -6.19
C HIS A 6 -4.48 -1.95 -4.88
N GLY A 7 -3.27 -1.80 -4.31
CA GLY A 7 -2.85 -2.50 -3.09
C GLY A 7 -2.56 -4.01 -3.22
N VAL A 8 -2.80 -4.64 -4.38
CA VAL A 8 -2.63 -6.11 -4.60
C VAL A 8 -1.16 -6.52 -4.77
N ARG A 9 -0.36 -5.75 -5.51
CA ARG A 9 1.06 -6.08 -5.76
C ARG A 9 1.97 -5.74 -4.59
N SER A 10 1.67 -4.66 -3.87
CA SER A 10 2.39 -4.29 -2.64
C SER A 10 2.15 -5.29 -1.51
N LEU A 11 1.04 -6.04 -1.54
CA LEU A 11 0.71 -7.06 -0.56
C LEU A 11 1.73 -8.22 -0.54
N GLN A 12 2.24 -8.62 -1.71
CA GLN A 12 3.30 -9.63 -1.81
C GLN A 12 4.62 -9.13 -1.21
N VAL A 13 4.93 -7.84 -1.39
CA VAL A 13 6.13 -7.20 -0.82
C VAL A 13 6.00 -7.07 0.70
N VAL A 14 4.82 -6.70 1.20
CA VAL A 14 4.54 -6.64 2.63
C VAL A 14 4.68 -8.03 3.26
N ALA A 15 4.04 -9.04 2.69
CA ALA A 15 4.14 -10.41 3.19
C ALA A 15 5.55 -11.02 3.07
N PHE A 16 6.39 -10.51 2.16
CA PHE A 16 7.81 -10.88 2.10
C PHE A 16 8.59 -10.21 3.24
N LEU A 17 8.38 -8.92 3.48
CA LEU A 17 9.08 -8.17 4.54
C LEU A 17 8.67 -8.64 5.94
N GLU A 18 7.40 -8.96 6.17
CA GLU A 18 6.94 -9.58 7.44
C GLU A 18 7.67 -10.90 7.71
N ARG A 19 7.84 -11.74 6.67
CA ARG A 19 8.59 -13.00 6.78
C ARG A 19 10.08 -12.82 7.03
N GLN A 20 10.63 -11.67 6.69
CA GLN A 20 12.03 -11.31 6.97
C GLN A 20 12.23 -10.73 8.39
N GLY A 21 11.15 -10.64 9.20
CA GLY A 21 11.23 -10.15 10.57
C GLY A 21 11.13 -8.63 10.71
N TYR A 22 10.67 -7.92 9.67
CA TYR A 22 10.34 -6.51 9.81
C TYR A 22 9.00 -6.36 10.56
N GLU A 23 9.02 -5.72 11.72
CA GLU A 23 7.83 -5.59 12.59
C GLU A 23 6.87 -4.47 12.17
N GLN A 24 7.33 -3.50 11.38
CA GLN A 24 6.56 -2.31 11.00
C GLN A 24 6.34 -2.25 9.49
N VAL A 25 5.58 -3.21 8.96
CA VAL A 25 5.24 -3.26 7.55
C VAL A 25 3.75 -3.00 7.38
N TYR A 26 3.44 -1.96 6.60
CA TYR A 26 2.06 -1.52 6.36
C TYR A 26 1.77 -1.54 4.86
N ASN A 27 0.65 -2.17 4.49
CA ASN A 27 0.09 -2.13 3.14
C ASN A 27 -1.15 -1.22 3.14
N ILE A 28 -1.25 -0.31 2.18
CA ILE A 28 -2.48 0.47 2.00
C ILE A 28 -3.49 -0.40 1.25
N ALA A 29 -4.56 -0.80 1.95
CA ALA A 29 -5.68 -1.51 1.34
C ALA A 29 -6.35 -0.61 0.28
N GLY A 30 -6.56 -1.15 -0.93
CA GLY A 30 -7.06 -0.37 -2.06
C GLY A 30 -6.01 0.51 -2.75
N GLY A 31 -4.78 0.53 -2.25
CA GLY A 31 -3.66 1.22 -2.89
C GLY A 31 -3.73 2.73 -2.86
N ILE A 32 -3.00 3.36 -3.77
CA ILE A 32 -2.99 4.82 -3.93
C ILE A 32 -4.38 5.35 -4.36
N ASP A 33 -5.17 4.55 -5.07
CA ASP A 33 -6.49 4.97 -5.55
C ASP A 33 -7.46 5.18 -4.38
N ALA A 34 -7.47 4.24 -3.44
CA ALA A 34 -8.27 4.37 -2.22
C ALA A 34 -7.76 5.54 -1.37
N TRP A 35 -6.43 5.70 -1.24
CA TRP A 35 -5.86 6.85 -0.52
C TRP A 35 -6.25 8.19 -1.13
N ALA A 36 -6.17 8.32 -2.46
CA ALA A 36 -6.53 9.53 -3.18
C ALA A 36 -8.03 9.86 -3.05
N ARG A 37 -8.88 8.85 -2.91
CA ARG A 37 -10.34 9.03 -2.76
C ARG A 37 -10.78 9.28 -1.33
N GLU A 38 -10.15 8.63 -0.36
CA GLU A 38 -10.63 8.57 1.02
C GLU A 38 -9.84 9.47 1.98
N VAL A 39 -8.59 9.80 1.67
CA VAL A 39 -7.69 10.51 2.59
C VAL A 39 -7.16 11.82 1.99
N ASP A 40 -6.61 11.79 0.77
CA ASP A 40 -5.96 12.95 0.17
C ASP A 40 -6.24 13.09 -1.33
N ALA A 41 -7.22 13.92 -1.66
CA ALA A 41 -7.62 14.21 -3.03
C ALA A 41 -6.58 15.01 -3.84
N SER A 42 -5.48 15.49 -3.23
CA SER A 42 -4.38 16.11 -3.96
C SER A 42 -3.45 15.10 -4.63
N VAL A 43 -3.53 13.83 -4.22
CA VAL A 43 -2.80 12.73 -4.84
C VAL A 43 -3.42 12.39 -6.19
N PRO A 44 -2.68 12.47 -7.31
CA PRO A 44 -3.20 12.12 -8.63
C PRO A 44 -3.60 10.64 -8.69
N LEU A 45 -4.80 10.37 -9.19
CA LEU A 45 -5.23 9.02 -9.59
C LEU A 45 -4.51 8.67 -10.90
N TYR A 46 -3.66 7.65 -10.89
CA TYR A 46 -3.00 7.13 -12.10
C TYR A 46 -3.76 5.94 -12.70
#